data_AF-A0A9N9J4N9-F1
#
_entry.id   AF-A0A9N9J4N9-F1
#
_cell.length_a   1.000
_cell.length_b   1.000
_cell.length_c   1.000
_cell.angle_alpha   90.00
_cell.angle_beta   90.00
_cell.angle_gamma   90.00
#
_symmetry.space_group_name_H-M   'P 1'
#
loop_
_entity.id
_entity.type
_entity.pdbx_description
1 polymer ?
#
loop_
_entity_poly.entity_id
_entity_poly.type
_entity_poly.pdbx_seq_one_letter_code
_entity_poly.pdbx_strand_id
1 'polypeptide(L)'
;MNKDANVINVSSEIIDHKKNLNGKPLSVMVAAGPYSLEMGFKYEPLRELIRNMTEEKPDILILMEPFVDEDHPMIQSGEVLGTPEELFRKFITFPLAAFIKSSPKTKVIMISSTKEYFMNVCHFLDKAGLPK
;
A
#
# COMPACT_ATOMS: atom_id res chain seq x y z
N MET A 1 -3.45 31.57 -0.93
CA MET A 1 -2.81 30.59 -1.85
C MET A 1 -3.45 29.23 -1.60
N ASN A 2 -3.84 28.57 -2.71
CA ASN A 2 -4.91 27.59 -2.77
C ASN A 2 -4.63 26.30 -1.97
N LYS A 3 -5.61 25.87 -1.17
CA LYS A 3 -5.63 24.57 -0.48
C LYS A 3 -6.51 23.62 -1.29
N ASP A 4 -6.01 23.19 -2.44
CA ASP A 4 -6.62 22.07 -3.15
C ASP A 4 -6.07 20.79 -2.50
N ALA A 5 -6.62 20.44 -1.33
CA ALA A 5 -6.58 19.06 -0.91
C ALA A 5 -7.29 18.28 -2.02
N ASN A 6 -6.59 17.32 -2.64
CA ASN A 6 -7.21 16.33 -3.52
C ASN A 6 -8.24 15.54 -2.69
N VAL A 7 -9.44 16.09 -2.52
CA VAL A 7 -10.60 15.38 -1.99
C VAL A 7 -11.05 14.47 -3.12
N ILE A 8 -10.47 13.28 -3.15
CA ILE A 8 -10.93 12.21 -4.03
C ILE A 8 -12.35 11.89 -3.57
N ASN A 9 -13.32 12.11 -4.46
CA ASN A 9 -14.71 11.81 -4.20
C ASN A 9 -14.92 10.28 -4.23
N VAL A 10 -14.64 9.62 -3.10
CA VAL A 10 -14.70 8.15 -2.90
C VAL A 10 -16.09 7.58 -3.25
N SER A 11 -17.12 8.42 -3.16
CA SER A 11 -18.52 8.08 -3.43
C SER A 11 -18.73 7.42 -4.80
N SER A 12 -18.18 7.99 -5.87
CA SER A 12 -18.41 7.51 -7.24
C SER A 12 -17.72 6.17 -7.52
N GLU A 13 -16.51 5.98 -7.01
CA GLU A 13 -15.76 4.74 -7.20
C GLU A 13 -16.40 3.57 -6.43
N ILE A 14 -16.92 3.82 -5.23
CA ILE A 14 -17.68 2.82 -4.45
C ILE A 14 -18.97 2.43 -5.17
N ILE A 15 -19.68 3.40 -5.77
CA ILE A 15 -20.92 3.14 -6.51
C ILE A 15 -20.67 2.27 -7.74
N ASP A 16 -19.60 2.55 -8.51
CA ASP A 16 -19.24 1.73 -9.67
C ASP A 16 -18.74 0.35 -9.26
N HIS A 17 -18.05 0.24 -8.13
CA HIS A 17 -17.66 -1.06 -7.59
C HIS A 17 -18.90 -1.88 -7.19
N LYS A 18 -19.91 -1.26 -6.58
CA LYS A 18 -21.18 -1.92 -6.20
C LYS A 18 -21.92 -2.51 -7.41
N LYS A 19 -21.86 -1.87 -8.58
CA LYS A 19 -22.42 -2.42 -9.82
C LYS A 19 -21.66 -3.67 -10.29
N ASN A 20 -20.34 -3.74 -10.08
CA ASN A 20 -19.51 -4.87 -10.48
C ASN A 20 -19.62 -6.09 -9.54
N LEU A 21 -20.10 -5.90 -8.30
CA LEU A 21 -20.26 -6.99 -7.34
C LEU A 21 -21.40 -7.96 -7.70
N ASN A 22 -22.31 -7.62 -8.62
CA ASN A 22 -23.43 -8.47 -9.05
C ASN A 22 -24.21 -9.09 -7.87
N GLY A 23 -24.42 -8.32 -6.80
CA GLY A 23 -25.14 -8.79 -5.59
C GLY A 23 -24.28 -9.56 -4.58
N LYS A 24 -22.97 -9.72 -4.81
CA LYS A 24 -22.05 -10.29 -3.82
C LYS A 24 -21.67 -9.26 -2.74
N PRO A 25 -21.40 -9.69 -1.49
CA PRO A 25 -20.80 -8.83 -0.48
C PRO A 25 -19.43 -8.31 -0.93
N LEU A 26 -19.11 -7.07 -0.55
CA LEU A 26 -17.78 -6.47 -0.76
C LEU A 26 -16.76 -7.14 0.17
N SER A 27 -15.66 -7.66 -0.38
CA SER A 27 -14.55 -8.20 0.41
C SER A 27 -13.47 -7.14 0.63
N VAL A 28 -13.18 -6.82 1.90
CA VAL A 28 -12.17 -5.82 2.27
C VAL A 28 -11.12 -6.48 3.16
N MET A 29 -9.86 -6.31 2.79
CA MET A 29 -8.70 -6.70 3.60
C MET A 29 -7.99 -5.46 4.11
N VAL A 30 -7.64 -5.44 5.39
CA VAL A 30 -6.94 -4.32 6.04
C VAL A 30 -5.68 -4.85 6.71
N ALA A 31 -4.55 -4.18 6.49
CA ALA A 31 -3.30 -4.45 7.19
C ALA A 31 -2.63 -3.14 7.62
N ALA A 32 -1.86 -3.20 8.69
CA ALA A 32 -1.06 -2.11 9.21
C ALA A 32 0.36 -2.61 9.46
N GLY A 33 1.34 -1.72 9.29
CA GLY A 33 2.74 -2.03 9.52
C GLY A 33 3.09 -2.22 11.01
N PRO A 34 4.36 -2.53 11.31
CA PRO A 34 5.48 -2.59 10.38
C PRO A 34 5.45 -3.83 9.48
N TYR A 35 5.90 -3.68 8.23
CA TYR A 35 5.92 -4.75 7.23
C TYR A 35 7.27 -5.47 7.13
N SER A 36 8.23 -5.08 7.96
CA SER A 36 9.49 -5.76 8.22
C SER A 36 9.48 -6.39 9.62
N LEU A 37 10.42 -7.29 9.88
CA LEU A 37 10.64 -7.85 11.22
C LEU A 37 11.78 -7.09 11.87
N GLU A 38 11.71 -6.86 13.18
CA GLU A 38 12.77 -6.17 13.93
C GLU A 38 14.17 -6.79 13.74
N MET A 39 14.24 -8.12 13.64
CA MET A 39 15.48 -8.87 13.41
C MET A 39 15.89 -9.00 11.93
N GLY A 40 15.13 -8.44 11.00
CA GLY A 40 15.36 -8.68 9.57
C GLY A 40 14.64 -7.72 8.63
N PHE A 41 15.42 -7.10 7.75
CA PHE A 41 14.94 -6.13 6.77
C PHE A 41 14.60 -6.75 5.40
N LYS A 42 14.01 -7.94 5.36
CA LYS A 42 13.64 -8.64 4.10
C LYS A 42 12.14 -8.62 3.80
N TYR A 43 11.35 -7.90 4.60
CA TYR A 43 9.91 -7.67 4.40
C TYR A 43 9.10 -8.96 4.29
N GLU A 44 9.45 -9.97 5.09
CA GLU A 44 8.73 -11.24 5.17
C GLU A 44 7.23 -11.07 5.49
N PRO A 45 6.82 -10.20 6.44
CA PRO A 45 5.40 -9.92 6.69
C PRO A 45 4.65 -9.43 5.45
N LEU A 46 5.25 -8.51 4.66
CA LEU A 46 4.65 -8.06 3.41
C LEU A 46 4.52 -9.18 2.39
N ARG A 47 5.56 -10.02 2.25
CA ARG A 47 5.54 -11.13 1.30
C ARG A 47 4.43 -12.12 1.61
N GLU A 48 4.22 -12.41 2.89
CA GLU A 48 3.13 -13.26 3.34
C GLU A 48 1.76 -12.60 3.14
N LEU A 49 1.64 -11.29 3.40
CA LEU A 49 0.43 -10.54 3.07
C LEU A 49 0.11 -10.59 1.57
N ILE A 50 1.12 -10.41 0.70
CA ILE A 50 0.98 -10.52 -0.76
C ILE A 50 0.51 -11.92 -1.16
N ARG A 51 1.04 -12.98 -0.52
CA ARG A 51 0.61 -14.35 -0.77
C ARG A 51 -0.87 -14.51 -0.43
N ASN A 52 -1.28 -14.10 0.76
CA ASN A 52 -2.67 -14.19 1.23
C ASN A 52 -3.63 -13.41 0.31
N MET A 53 -3.31 -12.17 -0.06
CA MET A 53 -4.19 -11.39 -0.95
C MET A 53 -4.20 -11.89 -2.39
N THR A 54 -3.18 -12.63 -2.84
CA THR A 54 -3.19 -13.33 -4.14
C THR A 54 -4.14 -14.52 -4.14
N GLU A 55 -4.26 -15.20 -3.00
CA GLU A 55 -5.19 -16.32 -2.79
C GLU A 55 -6.63 -15.81 -2.61
N GLU A 56 -6.84 -14.87 -1.68
CA GLU A 56 -8.15 -14.34 -1.30
C GLU A 56 -8.76 -13.40 -2.34
N LYS A 57 -7.92 -12.65 -3.08
CA LYS A 57 -8.32 -11.65 -4.08
C LYS A 57 -9.41 -10.70 -3.56
N PRO A 58 -9.14 -9.93 -2.48
CA PRO A 58 -10.12 -8.99 -1.95
C PRO A 58 -10.49 -7.94 -3.00
N ASP A 59 -11.69 -7.39 -2.89
CA ASP A 59 -12.15 -6.28 -3.74
C ASP A 59 -11.36 -5.00 -3.40
N ILE A 60 -11.11 -4.79 -2.10
CA ILE A 60 -10.35 -3.66 -1.58
C ILE A 60 -9.28 -4.14 -0.60
N LEU A 61 -8.06 -3.68 -0.79
CA LEU A 61 -6.95 -3.81 0.16
C LEU A 61 -6.63 -2.42 0.72
N ILE A 62 -6.65 -2.28 2.04
CA ILE A 62 -6.24 -1.07 2.75
C ILE A 62 -4.94 -1.38 3.48
N LEU A 63 -3.88 -0.64 3.17
CA LEU A 63 -2.59 -0.74 3.84
C LEU A 63 -2.32 0.54 4.61
N MET A 64 -1.95 0.38 5.87
CA MET A 64 -1.62 1.48 6.77
C MET A 64 -0.14 1.40 7.17
N GLU A 65 0.45 2.56 7.41
CA GLU A 65 1.83 2.76 7.90
C GLU A 65 2.14 2.01 9.23
N PRO A 66 3.43 1.93 9.66
CA PRO A 66 4.63 2.33 8.94
C PRO A 66 4.99 1.32 7.85
N PHE A 67 5.22 1.80 6.63
CA PHE A 67 5.73 0.97 5.54
C PHE A 67 7.24 0.80 5.65
N VAL A 68 7.94 1.90 5.92
CA VAL A 68 9.35 1.90 6.31
C VAL A 68 9.41 2.42 7.73
N ASP A 69 9.68 1.53 8.69
CA ASP A 69 9.76 1.90 10.10
C ASP A 69 11.08 2.62 10.38
N GLU A 70 11.02 3.92 10.66
CA GLU A 70 12.20 4.74 10.96
C GLU A 70 12.91 4.28 12.23
N ASP A 71 12.17 3.71 13.19
CA ASP A 71 12.70 3.20 14.46
C ASP A 71 13.29 1.79 14.32
N HIS A 72 13.28 1.20 13.11
CA HIS A 72 13.82 -0.13 12.87
C HIS A 72 15.31 -0.19 13.22
N PRO A 73 15.79 -1.18 14.01
CA PRO A 73 17.17 -1.23 14.49
C PRO A 73 18.23 -1.13 13.38
N MET A 74 18.02 -1.84 12.26
CA MET A 74 18.94 -1.80 11.12
C MET A 74 18.95 -0.46 10.36
N ILE A 75 17.87 0.33 10.44
CA ILE A 75 17.83 1.69 9.89
C ILE A 75 18.61 2.62 10.83
N GLN A 76 18.33 2.54 12.13
CA GLN A 76 19.00 3.32 13.17
C GLN A 76 20.52 3.07 13.22
N SER A 77 20.95 1.83 12.97
CA SER A 77 22.38 1.46 12.92
C SER A 77 23.08 1.82 11.60
N GLY A 78 22.35 2.24 10.57
CA GLY A 78 22.89 2.54 9.23
C GLY A 78 23.27 1.30 8.42
N GLU A 79 22.79 0.11 8.80
CA GLU A 79 23.04 -1.14 8.06
C GLU A 79 22.20 -1.25 6.78
N VAL A 80 21.09 -0.51 6.71
CA VAL A 80 20.25 -0.44 5.52
C VAL A 80 20.75 0.67 4.59
N LEU A 81 21.15 0.28 3.37
CA LEU A 81 21.57 1.21 2.32
C LEU A 81 20.38 1.69 1.49
N GLY A 82 20.30 3.01 1.30
CA GLY A 82 19.34 3.68 0.41
C GLY A 82 18.57 4.80 1.12
N THR A 83 18.01 5.71 0.34
CA THR A 83 17.11 6.74 0.88
C THR A 83 15.77 6.10 1.29
N PRO A 84 14.99 6.72 2.20
CA PRO A 84 13.65 6.25 2.53
C PRO A 84 12.77 6.00 1.30
N GLU A 85 12.87 6.87 0.28
CA GLU A 85 12.16 6.71 -0.99
C GLU A 85 12.59 5.45 -1.76
N GLU A 86 13.90 5.16 -1.81
CA GLU A 86 14.43 3.96 -2.45
C GLU A 86 13.98 2.69 -1.73
N LEU A 87 13.97 2.72 -0.40
CA LEU A 87 13.50 1.60 0.43
C LEU A 87 12.01 1.37 0.23
N PHE A 88 11.19 2.43 0.31
CA PHE A 88 9.75 2.35 0.08
C PHE A 88 9.45 1.82 -1.32
N ARG A 89 10.10 2.38 -2.35
CA ARG A 89 9.93 1.91 -3.74
C ARG A 89 10.30 0.44 -3.89
N LYS A 90 11.44 0.03 -3.32
CA LYS A 90 11.99 -1.33 -3.40
C LYS A 90 11.07 -2.35 -2.72
N PHE A 91 10.66 -2.05 -1.49
CA PHE A 91 10.02 -3.03 -0.64
C PHE A 91 8.50 -2.97 -0.70
N ILE A 92 7.90 -1.82 -1.02
CA ILE A 92 6.45 -1.64 -0.99
C ILE A 92 5.91 -1.50 -2.42
N THR A 93 6.33 -0.46 -3.14
CA THR A 93 5.73 -0.11 -4.42
C THR A 93 5.93 -1.20 -5.47
N PHE A 94 7.16 -1.71 -5.65
CA PHE A 94 7.41 -2.74 -6.68
C PHE A 94 6.65 -4.05 -6.42
N PRO A 95 6.66 -4.63 -5.19
CA PRO A 95 5.86 -5.83 -4.93
C PRO A 95 4.35 -5.61 -5.08
N LEU A 96 3.82 -4.46 -4.64
CA LEU A 96 2.40 -4.14 -4.80
C LEU A 96 2.02 -3.93 -6.28
N ALA A 97 2.88 -3.28 -7.07
CA ALA A 97 2.70 -3.14 -8.52
C ALA A 97 2.57 -4.51 -9.20
N ALA A 98 3.45 -5.45 -8.84
CA ALA A 98 3.40 -6.82 -9.35
C ALA A 98 2.08 -7.52 -8.97
N PHE A 99 1.64 -7.36 -7.71
CA PHE A 99 0.35 -7.89 -7.27
C PHE A 99 -0.82 -7.28 -8.05
N ILE A 100 -0.90 -5.95 -8.18
CA ILE A 100 -1.99 -5.25 -8.88
C ILE A 100 -2.07 -5.71 -10.34
N LYS A 101 -0.92 -5.92 -10.99
CA LYS A 101 -0.86 -6.46 -12.35
C LYS A 101 -1.45 -7.87 -12.44
N SER A 102 -1.23 -8.72 -11.42
CA SER A 102 -1.80 -10.08 -11.35
C SER A 102 -3.27 -10.13 -10.90
N SER A 103 -3.71 -9.12 -10.15
CA SER A 103 -5.04 -9.02 -9.54
C SER A 103 -5.70 -7.67 -9.86
N PRO A 104 -6.01 -7.37 -11.14
CA PRO A 104 -6.45 -6.05 -11.58
C PRO A 104 -7.83 -5.61 -11.06
N LYS A 105 -8.57 -6.54 -10.43
CA LYS A 105 -9.87 -6.25 -9.80
C LYS A 105 -9.73 -5.71 -8.38
N THR A 106 -8.67 -6.09 -7.67
CA THR A 106 -8.38 -5.59 -6.33
C THR A 106 -7.98 -4.12 -6.41
N LYS A 107 -8.62 -3.29 -5.59
CA LYS A 107 -8.25 -1.88 -5.39
C LYS A 107 -7.36 -1.76 -4.18
N VAL A 108 -6.18 -1.18 -4.34
CA VAL A 108 -5.23 -0.96 -3.23
C VAL A 108 -5.30 0.50 -2.81
N ILE A 109 -5.50 0.72 -1.51
CA ILE A 109 -5.53 2.02 -0.85
C ILE A 109 -4.40 2.03 0.17
N MET A 110 -3.48 2.98 0.06
CA MET A 110 -2.42 3.19 1.06
C MET A 110 -2.74 4.43 1.89
N ILE A 111 -2.62 4.31 3.20
CA ILE A 111 -2.84 5.39 4.17
C ILE A 111 -1.49 5.63 4.88
N SER A 112 -0.84 6.75 4.56
CA SER A 112 0.37 7.23 5.23
C SER A 112 0.11 8.57 5.93
N SER A 113 0.80 8.81 7.05
CA SER A 113 0.88 10.12 7.68
C SER A 113 2.02 10.94 7.09
N THR A 114 2.07 12.23 7.44
CA THR A 114 3.17 13.13 7.06
C THR A 114 4.52 12.80 7.71
N LYS A 115 4.57 11.80 8.61
CA LYS A 115 5.81 11.40 9.31
C LYS A 115 6.65 10.41 8.50
N GLU A 116 6.08 9.71 7.53
CA GLU A 116 6.86 9.03 6.50
C GLU A 116 7.46 10.12 5.60
N TYR A 117 8.75 10.41 5.78
CA TYR A 117 9.48 11.37 4.96
C TYR A 117 9.27 11.02 3.47
N PHE A 118 8.46 11.84 2.82
CA PHE A 118 8.05 11.81 1.41
C PHE A 118 6.90 10.87 1.02
N MET A 119 5.67 11.19 1.44
CA MET A 119 4.51 11.10 0.54
C MET A 119 3.43 12.12 0.94
N ASN A 120 3.41 13.29 0.29
CA ASN A 120 2.17 14.04 0.20
C ASN A 120 1.28 13.31 -0.82
N VAL A 121 0.03 13.03 -0.44
CA VAL A 121 -1.12 12.59 -1.25
C VAL A 121 -1.42 11.07 -1.19
N CYS A 122 -2.64 10.75 -0.74
CA CYS A 122 -3.33 9.48 -0.97
C CYS A 122 -3.34 9.17 -2.46
N HIS A 123 -2.54 8.19 -2.90
CA HIS A 123 -2.51 7.79 -4.29
C HIS A 123 -3.20 6.44 -4.48
N PHE A 124 -4.17 6.40 -5.39
CA PHE A 124 -4.53 5.14 -6.03
C PHE A 124 -3.38 4.76 -6.96
N LEU A 125 -2.86 3.54 -6.80
CA LEU A 125 -1.92 3.00 -7.75
C LEU A 125 -2.65 2.71 -9.07
N ASP A 126 -2.07 3.17 -10.18
CA ASP A 126 -2.57 2.86 -11.51
C ASP A 126 -2.32 1.38 -11.87
N LYS A 127 -2.69 0.97 -13.09
CA LYS A 127 -2.48 -0.41 -13.56
C LYS A 127 -1.00 -0.81 -13.68
N ALA A 128 -0.08 0.16 -13.63
CA ALA A 128 1.36 -0.05 -13.62
C ALA A 128 1.96 -0.02 -12.20
N GLY A 129 1.14 0.25 -11.17
CA GLY A 129 1.58 0.33 -9.79
C GLY A 129 2.28 1.64 -9.45
N LEU A 130 2.04 2.70 -10.22
CA LEU A 130 2.56 4.04 -9.95
C LEU A 130 1.48 4.91 -9.28
N PRO A 131 1.88 5.88 -8.44
CA PRO A 131 0.97 6.87 -7.90
C PRO A 131 0.28 7.66 -9.04
N LYS A 132 -1.06 7.75 -9.03
CA LYS A 132 -1.84 8.63 -9.93
C LYS A 132 -1.72 10.15 -9.66
#